data_AF-A0A6A5QX98-F1
#
_entry.id   AF-A0A6A5QX98-F1
#
_cell.length_a   1.000
_cell.length_b   1.000
_cell.length_c   1.000
_cell.angle_alpha   90.00
_cell.angle_beta   90.00
_cell.angle_gamma   90.00
#
_symmetry.space_group_name_H-M   'P 1'
#
loop_
_entity.id
_entity.type
_entity.pdbx_description
1 polymer ?
#
loop_
_entity_poly.entity_id
_entity_poly.type
_entity_poly.pdbx_seq_one_letter_code
_entity_poly.pdbx_strand_id
1 'polypeptide(L)'
;MAPKSLCVIVQFALLASGKTVRSALPPLGWNSYNTWSCSPSEDKIKQSAEGLIALGLDKVGYNFVTVDCGWPSRDRNSEGRLQWNATLFPSGGKALGDFIHDLGLGFGLYSGAGYLQCGSTDLPASLGFEELDAESFAEWGGDSVKYDNCYATSNTSMVDSSSAESQSPVRFQHMAAALDAVNRDIEYYVCQWGIGNDVGEWASAIGNTWRISNDIYNAWRSIWRITNQVVPYFRHTTRGAFADMDMLIVGLDVLSVEEERFHFGMWAINKSPLIIGAVLDSEKLSQSSLEIMSNKEVIAINQDSLTKQAQLVHRDTEAEWDIWLGELSDSRQILGLANWKNDSQTIQFDLATLGIASARARDVWAAEHVGVVTGVQNISLAGHQLQLWLLSDIISANPLVSKAYHGATDASVTGSARIVTCATGTCLPVGAKVGDLRGDSSVTFSNISSQTAGRTLLGIDFINYDYAFTTAWEFGDNTRNMTISVNGEKAKRWAFPLSGGNWQESGRLLIEVDGFTRGAGNAVTFAGVGNSYAPDVVGFELLE
;
A
#
# COMPACT_ATOMS: atom_id res chain seq x y z
N MET A 1 -62.31 -38.58 17.78
CA MET A 1 -61.54 -37.39 17.34
C MET A 1 -60.17 -37.49 17.96
N ALA A 2 -59.14 -37.77 17.17
CA ALA A 2 -57.74 -37.76 17.60
C ALA A 2 -56.98 -36.79 16.69
N PRO A 3 -56.14 -35.88 17.22
CA PRO A 3 -55.44 -34.91 16.40
C PRO A 3 -54.22 -35.57 15.74
N LYS A 4 -54.00 -35.26 14.47
CA LYS A 4 -52.78 -35.62 13.74
C LYS A 4 -51.68 -34.63 14.13
N SER A 5 -50.58 -35.11 14.70
CA SER A 5 -49.36 -34.33 14.87
C SER A 5 -48.69 -34.13 13.51
N LEU A 6 -48.54 -32.87 13.13
CA LEU A 6 -47.78 -32.43 11.95
C LEU A 6 -46.31 -32.30 12.36
N CYS A 7 -45.43 -33.13 11.80
CA CYS A 7 -44.00 -33.03 12.02
C CYS A 7 -43.42 -32.02 11.02
N VAL A 8 -42.99 -30.85 11.49
CA VAL A 8 -42.29 -29.85 10.68
C VAL A 8 -40.82 -30.23 10.63
N ILE A 9 -40.34 -30.64 9.46
CA ILE A 9 -38.92 -30.81 9.19
C ILE A 9 -38.35 -29.41 8.89
N VAL A 10 -37.61 -28.85 9.85
CA VAL A 10 -36.79 -27.66 9.62
C VAL A 10 -35.53 -28.12 8.88
N GLN A 11 -35.46 -27.85 7.57
CA GLN A 11 -34.20 -27.93 6.84
C GLN A 11 -33.29 -26.79 7.32
N PHE A 12 -32.26 -27.12 8.08
CA PHE A 12 -31.10 -26.23 8.23
C PHE A 12 -30.40 -26.18 6.87
N ALA A 13 -30.59 -25.09 6.14
CA ALA A 13 -29.67 -24.73 5.08
C ALA A 13 -28.32 -24.46 5.75
N LEU A 14 -27.36 -25.37 5.58
CA LEU A 14 -25.96 -25.07 5.79
C LEU A 14 -25.63 -23.93 4.83
N LEU A 15 -25.50 -22.71 5.35
CA LEU A 15 -24.76 -21.66 4.67
C LEU A 15 -23.34 -22.21 4.51
N ALA A 16 -23.04 -22.76 3.34
CA ALA A 16 -21.66 -22.98 2.96
C ALA A 16 -21.02 -21.59 2.92
N SER A 17 -20.25 -21.25 3.95
CA SER A 17 -19.25 -20.18 3.81
C SER A 17 -18.37 -20.62 2.65
N GLY A 18 -18.55 -19.97 1.50
CA GLY A 18 -17.67 -20.09 0.36
C GLY A 18 -16.21 -19.88 0.81
N LYS A 19 -15.29 -20.61 0.18
CA LYS A 19 -13.90 -20.67 0.63
C LYS A 19 -13.08 -19.69 -0.22
N THR A 20 -12.90 -18.47 0.28
CA THR A 20 -11.94 -17.54 -0.34
C THR A 20 -10.53 -18.15 -0.29
N VAL A 21 -9.93 -18.32 -1.46
CA VAL A 21 -8.57 -18.86 -1.60
C VAL A 21 -7.58 -17.76 -1.28
N ARG A 22 -6.84 -17.95 -0.19
CA ARG A 22 -5.86 -16.97 0.28
C ARG A 22 -4.44 -17.46 0.03
N SER A 23 -3.70 -16.73 -0.80
CA SER A 23 -2.26 -16.90 -0.94
C SER A 23 -1.58 -16.52 0.38
N ALA A 24 -0.72 -17.40 0.88
CA ALA A 24 -0.07 -17.21 2.16
C ALA A 24 0.83 -15.96 2.22
N LEU A 25 1.37 -15.55 1.07
CA LEU A 25 2.38 -14.52 0.90
C LEU A 25 1.95 -13.59 -0.25
N PRO A 26 2.50 -12.35 -0.33
CA PRO A 26 2.18 -11.44 -1.42
C PRO A 26 2.45 -12.09 -2.79
N PRO A 27 1.56 -11.93 -3.79
CA PRO A 27 1.78 -12.46 -5.12
C PRO A 27 3.02 -11.88 -5.81
N LEU A 28 3.76 -12.75 -6.51
CA LEU A 28 4.83 -12.38 -7.43
C LEU A 28 4.42 -12.79 -8.84
N GLY A 29 4.52 -11.88 -9.80
CA GLY A 29 4.13 -12.20 -11.17
C GLY A 29 4.44 -11.11 -12.16
N TRP A 30 3.73 -11.15 -13.27
CA TRP A 30 3.84 -10.20 -14.37
C TRP A 30 2.44 -9.80 -14.86
N ASN A 31 2.28 -8.55 -15.28
CA ASN A 31 1.03 -8.02 -15.83
C ASN A 31 1.28 -7.16 -17.07
N SER A 32 0.41 -7.27 -18.08
CA SER A 32 0.56 -6.62 -19.38
C SER A 32 0.41 -5.09 -19.41
N TYR A 33 -0.23 -4.48 -18.40
CA TYR A 33 -0.71 -3.10 -18.49
C TYR A 33 0.40 -2.05 -18.62
N ASN A 34 1.44 -2.11 -17.78
CA ASN A 34 2.45 -1.04 -17.76
C ASN A 34 3.20 -0.87 -19.09
N THR A 35 3.47 -1.98 -19.78
CA THR A 35 4.14 -1.93 -21.10
C THR A 35 3.15 -1.73 -22.24
N TRP A 36 2.00 -2.40 -22.22
CA TRP A 36 1.11 -2.51 -23.39
C TRP A 36 -0.25 -1.85 -23.23
N SER A 37 -0.52 -1.23 -22.08
CA SER A 37 -1.82 -0.65 -21.72
C SER A 37 -2.96 -1.65 -22.02
N CYS A 38 -4.11 -1.18 -22.50
CA CYS A 38 -5.21 -2.05 -22.91
C CYS A 38 -5.07 -2.59 -24.34
N SER A 39 -3.86 -2.99 -24.75
CA SER A 39 -3.58 -3.59 -26.06
C SER A 39 -2.77 -4.89 -25.98
N PRO A 40 -3.21 -5.89 -25.19
CA PRO A 40 -2.57 -7.19 -25.12
C PRO A 40 -2.84 -8.01 -26.39
N SER A 41 -1.99 -9.02 -26.64
CA SER A 41 -2.22 -10.04 -27.68
C SER A 41 -1.60 -11.36 -27.21
N GLU A 42 -2.05 -12.49 -27.76
CA GLU A 42 -1.56 -13.81 -27.39
C GLU A 42 -0.03 -13.91 -27.48
N ASP A 43 0.57 -13.43 -28.58
CA ASP A 43 2.02 -13.44 -28.76
C ASP A 43 2.78 -12.65 -27.67
N LYS A 44 2.23 -11.49 -27.26
CA LYS A 44 2.81 -10.66 -26.19
C LYS A 44 2.77 -11.38 -24.85
N ILE A 45 1.64 -12.05 -24.55
CA ILE A 45 1.48 -12.79 -23.30
C ILE A 45 2.39 -14.02 -23.27
N LYS A 46 2.49 -14.76 -24.38
CA LYS A 46 3.42 -15.89 -24.51
C LYS A 46 4.87 -15.45 -24.37
N GLN A 47 5.26 -14.34 -25.02
CA GLN A 47 6.59 -13.75 -24.87
C GLN A 47 6.92 -13.48 -23.40
N SER A 48 6.01 -12.85 -22.65
CA SER A 48 6.25 -12.57 -21.22
C SER A 48 6.30 -13.83 -20.36
N ALA A 49 5.43 -14.80 -20.62
CA ALA A 49 5.40 -16.07 -19.90
C ALA A 49 6.71 -16.87 -20.11
N GLU A 50 7.16 -16.99 -21.35
CA GLU A 50 8.44 -17.61 -21.68
C GLU A 50 9.62 -16.80 -21.10
N GLY A 51 9.52 -15.47 -21.12
CA GLY A 51 10.49 -14.56 -20.53
C GLY A 51 10.70 -14.78 -19.03
N LEU A 52 9.64 -15.03 -18.25
CA LEU A 52 9.77 -15.39 -16.83
C LEU A 52 10.64 -16.63 -16.62
N ILE A 53 10.52 -17.64 -17.49
CA ILE A 53 11.31 -18.86 -17.44
C ILE A 53 12.75 -18.62 -17.92
N ALA A 54 12.88 -17.98 -19.09
CA ALA A 54 14.17 -17.79 -19.75
C ALA A 54 15.12 -16.89 -18.94
N LEU A 55 14.57 -15.89 -18.25
CA LEU A 55 15.31 -14.97 -17.38
C LEU A 55 15.47 -15.52 -15.94
N GLY A 56 14.91 -16.69 -15.63
CA GLY A 56 15.00 -17.34 -14.32
C GLY A 56 14.23 -16.65 -13.20
N LEU A 57 13.26 -15.78 -13.54
CA LEU A 57 12.41 -15.08 -12.57
C LEU A 57 11.46 -16.05 -11.86
N ASP A 58 11.02 -17.11 -12.56
CA ASP A 58 10.27 -18.21 -11.94
C ASP A 58 11.02 -18.88 -10.79
N LYS A 59 12.36 -18.95 -10.86
CA LYS A 59 13.22 -19.55 -9.83
C LYS A 59 13.35 -18.69 -8.57
N VAL A 60 12.91 -17.44 -8.61
CA VAL A 60 12.87 -16.53 -7.45
C VAL A 60 11.45 -16.19 -7.02
N GLY A 61 10.45 -16.88 -7.57
CA GLY A 61 9.07 -16.89 -7.07
C GLY A 61 8.03 -16.22 -7.98
N TYR A 62 8.43 -15.59 -9.09
CA TYR A 62 7.46 -15.02 -10.05
C TYR A 62 6.70 -16.12 -10.77
N ASN A 63 5.42 -16.30 -10.43
CA ASN A 63 4.66 -17.47 -10.84
C ASN A 63 3.29 -17.14 -11.43
N PHE A 64 2.95 -15.88 -11.71
CA PHE A 64 1.72 -15.49 -12.39
C PHE A 64 1.97 -14.67 -13.66
N VAL A 65 1.13 -14.86 -14.67
CA VAL A 65 1.07 -14.05 -15.89
C VAL A 65 -0.36 -13.55 -16.07
N THR A 66 -0.57 -12.24 -15.93
CA THR A 66 -1.91 -11.63 -16.01
C THR A 66 -2.13 -10.94 -17.34
N VAL A 67 -3.24 -11.29 -18.01
CA VAL A 67 -3.76 -10.56 -19.16
C VAL A 67 -4.67 -9.45 -18.65
N ASP A 68 -4.19 -8.21 -18.72
CA ASP A 68 -4.95 -7.02 -18.26
C ASP A 68 -5.99 -6.56 -19.29
N CYS A 69 -6.55 -5.37 -19.13
CA CYS A 69 -7.62 -4.81 -19.96
C CYS A 69 -7.40 -4.96 -21.48
N GLY A 70 -8.49 -5.01 -22.24
CA GLY A 70 -8.46 -4.99 -23.71
C GLY A 70 -8.50 -6.36 -24.38
N TRP A 71 -8.51 -7.45 -23.61
CA TRP A 71 -8.57 -8.82 -24.14
C TRP A 71 -9.92 -9.29 -24.73
N PRO A 72 -11.10 -8.84 -24.24
CA PRO A 72 -12.35 -9.46 -24.68
C PRO A 72 -12.78 -8.98 -26.06
N SER A 73 -13.67 -9.75 -26.69
CA SER A 73 -14.53 -9.29 -27.76
C SER A 73 -15.50 -8.22 -27.24
N ARG A 74 -16.03 -7.39 -28.14
CA ARG A 74 -17.09 -6.42 -27.83
C ARG A 74 -18.40 -7.11 -27.43
N ASP A 75 -18.67 -8.25 -28.05
CA ASP A 75 -19.92 -8.96 -27.87
C ASP A 75 -19.74 -10.15 -26.92
N ARG A 76 -20.67 -10.27 -25.97
CA ARG A 76 -20.93 -11.51 -25.24
C ARG A 76 -21.62 -12.52 -26.18
N ASN A 77 -21.51 -13.81 -25.90
CA ASN A 77 -22.22 -14.83 -26.68
C ASN A 77 -23.74 -14.87 -26.36
N SER A 78 -24.48 -15.80 -26.97
CA SER A 78 -25.93 -15.96 -26.78
C SER A 78 -26.34 -16.28 -25.34
N GLU A 79 -25.45 -16.87 -24.54
CA GLU A 79 -25.66 -17.16 -23.12
C GLU A 79 -25.23 -15.99 -22.22
N GLY A 80 -24.74 -14.90 -22.78
CA GLY A 80 -24.25 -13.74 -22.04
C GLY A 80 -22.81 -13.87 -21.54
N ARG A 81 -22.04 -14.88 -21.94
CA ARG A 81 -20.64 -15.09 -21.51
C ARG A 81 -19.68 -14.16 -22.23
N LEU A 82 -18.68 -13.63 -21.51
CA LEU A 82 -17.54 -12.94 -22.12
C LEU A 82 -16.85 -13.84 -23.15
N GLN A 83 -16.42 -13.26 -24.26
CA GLN A 83 -15.71 -13.96 -25.34
C GLN A 83 -14.33 -13.36 -25.51
N TRP A 84 -13.33 -14.20 -25.81
CA TRP A 84 -11.99 -13.73 -26.17
C TRP A 84 -12.00 -13.14 -27.58
N ASN A 85 -11.27 -12.04 -27.80
CA ASN A 85 -11.13 -11.47 -29.13
C ASN A 85 -10.26 -12.38 -30.01
N ALA A 86 -10.89 -13.10 -30.95
CA ALA A 86 -10.20 -14.10 -31.79
C ALA A 86 -9.12 -13.52 -32.72
N THR A 87 -9.09 -12.20 -32.95
CA THR A 87 -7.99 -11.55 -33.69
C THR A 87 -6.76 -11.34 -32.80
N LEU A 88 -6.96 -10.98 -31.54
CA LEU A 88 -5.87 -10.75 -30.57
C LEU A 88 -5.41 -12.07 -29.91
N PHE A 89 -6.33 -13.00 -29.73
CA PHE A 89 -6.17 -14.29 -29.06
C PHE A 89 -6.79 -15.42 -29.89
N PRO A 90 -6.18 -15.77 -31.03
CA PRO A 90 -6.71 -16.78 -31.96
C PRO A 90 -6.93 -18.16 -31.34
N SER A 91 -6.18 -18.53 -30.28
CA SER A 91 -6.40 -19.81 -29.57
C SER A 91 -7.51 -19.75 -28.51
N GLY A 92 -7.90 -18.55 -28.07
CA GLY A 92 -8.84 -18.31 -26.98
C GLY A 92 -8.23 -18.51 -25.57
N GLY A 93 -8.97 -18.08 -24.54
CA GLY A 93 -8.46 -18.05 -23.17
C GLY A 93 -8.07 -19.39 -22.59
N LYS A 94 -8.82 -20.46 -22.88
CA LYS A 94 -8.51 -21.79 -22.36
C LYS A 94 -7.18 -22.32 -22.85
N ALA A 95 -6.92 -22.20 -24.16
CA ALA A 95 -5.66 -22.67 -24.75
C ALA A 95 -4.47 -21.80 -24.29
N LEU A 96 -4.67 -20.49 -24.10
CA LEU A 96 -3.66 -19.63 -23.49
C LEU A 96 -3.37 -20.01 -22.03
N GLY A 97 -4.41 -20.27 -21.23
CA GLY A 97 -4.28 -20.75 -19.86
C GLY A 97 -3.50 -22.06 -19.79
N ASP A 98 -3.85 -23.03 -20.63
CA ASP A 98 -3.13 -24.31 -20.73
C ASP A 98 -1.65 -24.12 -21.08
N PHE A 99 -1.33 -23.23 -22.03
CA PHE A 99 0.05 -22.88 -22.36
C PHE A 99 0.82 -22.30 -21.16
N ILE A 100 0.20 -21.41 -20.38
CA ILE A 100 0.82 -20.81 -19.20
C ILE A 100 1.01 -21.87 -18.10
N HIS A 101 0.04 -22.77 -17.91
CA HIS A 101 0.15 -23.89 -16.97
C HIS A 101 1.23 -24.90 -17.37
N ASP A 102 1.42 -25.16 -18.66
CA ASP A 102 2.48 -26.05 -19.17
C ASP A 102 3.90 -25.50 -18.87
N LEU A 103 4.03 -24.19 -18.67
CA LEU A 103 5.26 -23.55 -18.18
C LEU A 103 5.40 -23.61 -16.64
N GLY A 104 4.39 -24.10 -15.93
CA GLY A 104 4.33 -24.12 -14.47
C GLY A 104 3.95 -22.78 -13.83
N LEU A 105 3.35 -21.87 -14.60
CA LEU A 105 2.91 -20.54 -14.16
C LEU A 105 1.39 -20.52 -13.99
N GLY A 106 0.87 -19.60 -13.18
CA GLY A 106 -0.55 -19.32 -13.00
C GLY A 106 -1.08 -18.30 -14.01
N PHE A 107 -2.30 -18.52 -14.47
CA PHE A 107 -2.99 -17.69 -15.45
C PHE A 107 -3.86 -16.62 -14.79
N GLY A 108 -3.45 -15.36 -14.86
CA GLY A 108 -4.19 -14.23 -14.34
C GLY A 108 -5.14 -13.61 -15.37
N LEU A 109 -6.35 -13.29 -14.92
CA LEU A 109 -7.41 -12.66 -15.71
C LEU A 109 -7.70 -11.24 -15.24
N TYR A 110 -8.43 -10.49 -16.06
CA TYR A 110 -8.88 -9.13 -15.75
C TYR A 110 -10.35 -8.92 -16.11
N SER A 111 -11.10 -8.27 -15.24
CA SER A 111 -12.40 -7.67 -15.55
C SER A 111 -12.64 -6.44 -14.66
N GLY A 112 -13.85 -5.88 -14.70
CA GLY A 112 -14.24 -4.72 -13.90
C GLY A 112 -15.58 -4.91 -13.19
N ALA A 113 -15.73 -4.19 -12.08
CA ALA A 113 -16.93 -4.06 -11.28
C ALA A 113 -18.00 -3.18 -11.94
N GLY A 114 -17.72 -2.53 -13.07
CA GLY A 114 -18.66 -1.66 -13.79
C GLY A 114 -19.16 -2.24 -15.10
N TYR A 115 -19.81 -1.40 -15.89
CA TYR A 115 -20.43 -1.81 -17.16
C TYR A 115 -19.43 -2.19 -18.26
N LEU A 116 -18.28 -1.49 -18.29
CA LEU A 116 -17.24 -1.66 -19.31
C LEU A 116 -15.86 -1.78 -18.65
N GLN A 117 -14.90 -2.39 -19.34
CA GLN A 117 -13.51 -2.43 -18.88
C GLN A 117 -12.89 -1.03 -18.87
N CYS A 118 -11.93 -0.80 -17.97
CA CYS A 118 -11.15 0.43 -18.00
C CYS A 118 -10.40 0.59 -19.33
N GLY A 119 -10.21 1.84 -19.77
CA GLY A 119 -9.48 2.16 -21.01
C GLY A 119 -10.23 1.82 -22.31
N SER A 120 -11.50 1.44 -22.23
CA SER A 120 -12.37 1.17 -23.40
C SER A 120 -13.76 1.78 -23.20
N THR A 121 -14.40 2.17 -24.31
CA THR A 121 -15.79 2.66 -24.33
C THR A 121 -16.78 1.61 -24.85
N ASP A 122 -16.33 0.39 -25.13
CA ASP A 122 -17.13 -0.63 -25.83
C ASP A 122 -16.82 -2.09 -25.44
N LEU A 123 -15.85 -2.34 -24.56
CA LEU A 123 -15.51 -3.70 -24.10
C LEU A 123 -16.26 -4.03 -22.79
N PRO A 124 -17.05 -5.11 -22.76
CA PRO A 124 -17.86 -5.45 -21.59
C PRO A 124 -17.00 -5.83 -20.38
N ALA A 125 -17.39 -5.33 -19.21
CA ALA A 125 -16.94 -5.82 -17.90
C ALA A 125 -18.05 -6.67 -17.25
N SER A 126 -17.93 -6.98 -15.96
CA SER A 126 -18.72 -8.04 -15.31
C SER A 126 -19.93 -7.58 -14.50
N LEU A 127 -20.24 -6.28 -14.43
CA LEU A 127 -21.40 -5.82 -13.65
C LEU A 127 -22.72 -6.44 -14.15
N GLY A 128 -23.41 -7.16 -13.28
CA GLY A 128 -24.65 -7.90 -13.58
C GLY A 128 -24.44 -9.27 -14.23
N PHE A 129 -23.19 -9.68 -14.45
CA PHE A 129 -22.78 -10.97 -15.03
C PHE A 129 -21.73 -11.68 -14.16
N GLU A 130 -21.56 -11.28 -12.90
CA GLU A 130 -20.46 -11.70 -12.04
C GLU A 130 -20.40 -13.23 -11.85
N GLU A 131 -21.54 -13.88 -11.59
CA GLU A 131 -21.63 -15.36 -11.45
C GLU A 131 -21.21 -16.08 -12.74
N LEU A 132 -21.74 -15.62 -13.88
CA LEU A 132 -21.48 -16.22 -15.19
C LEU A 132 -20.02 -16.02 -15.65
N ASP A 133 -19.46 -14.84 -15.34
CA ASP A 133 -18.08 -14.53 -15.66
C ASP A 133 -17.12 -15.31 -14.75
N ALA A 134 -17.44 -15.48 -13.46
CA ALA A 134 -16.67 -16.35 -12.57
C ALA A 134 -16.63 -17.80 -13.06
N GLU A 135 -17.76 -18.36 -13.51
CA GLU A 135 -17.80 -19.68 -14.15
C GLU A 135 -16.89 -19.73 -15.38
N SER A 136 -16.93 -18.72 -16.24
CA SER A 136 -16.10 -18.63 -17.43
C SER A 136 -14.60 -18.55 -17.09
N PHE A 137 -14.25 -17.78 -16.06
CA PHE A 137 -12.87 -17.70 -15.56
C PHE A 137 -12.37 -19.06 -15.06
N ALA A 138 -13.21 -19.79 -14.33
CA ALA A 138 -12.88 -21.14 -13.87
C ALA A 138 -12.73 -22.14 -15.04
N GLU A 139 -13.63 -22.08 -16.03
CA GLU A 139 -13.60 -22.92 -17.23
C GLU A 139 -12.35 -22.70 -18.07
N TRP A 140 -11.88 -21.45 -18.19
CA TRP A 140 -10.62 -21.12 -18.88
C TRP A 140 -9.37 -21.49 -18.09
N GLY A 141 -9.51 -21.85 -16.82
CA GLY A 141 -8.40 -22.20 -15.95
C GLY A 141 -7.72 -20.98 -15.32
N GLY A 142 -8.43 -19.87 -15.08
CA GLY A 142 -7.86 -18.72 -14.39
C GLY A 142 -7.47 -19.05 -12.94
N ASP A 143 -6.29 -18.64 -12.51
CA ASP A 143 -5.77 -18.79 -11.15
C ASP A 143 -5.89 -17.51 -10.32
N SER A 144 -6.05 -16.38 -10.99
CA SER A 144 -6.34 -15.10 -10.35
C SER A 144 -7.21 -14.22 -11.22
N VAL A 145 -7.91 -13.26 -10.60
CA VAL A 145 -8.61 -12.20 -11.32
C VAL A 145 -8.36 -10.84 -10.68
N LYS A 146 -7.85 -9.90 -11.49
CA LYS A 146 -7.84 -8.47 -11.19
C LYS A 146 -9.19 -7.87 -11.54
N TYR A 147 -9.80 -7.17 -10.59
CA TYR A 147 -11.17 -6.66 -10.74
C TYR A 147 -11.24 -5.16 -10.50
N ASP A 148 -11.49 -4.40 -11.55
CA ASP A 148 -11.28 -2.95 -11.63
C ASP A 148 -12.54 -2.11 -11.31
N ASN A 149 -12.41 -0.77 -11.18
CA ASN A 149 -13.51 0.10 -10.70
C ASN A 149 -14.13 1.05 -11.74
N CYS A 150 -13.75 0.99 -13.02
CA CYS A 150 -14.30 1.89 -14.04
C CYS A 150 -15.79 1.65 -14.29
N TYR A 151 -16.48 2.67 -14.82
CA TYR A 151 -17.88 2.60 -15.26
C TYR A 151 -18.83 2.12 -14.16
N ALA A 152 -18.60 2.59 -12.93
CA ALA A 152 -19.38 2.22 -11.75
C ALA A 152 -20.85 2.69 -11.81
N THR A 153 -21.10 3.87 -12.39
CA THR A 153 -22.42 4.53 -12.38
C THR A 153 -23.12 4.48 -13.74
N SER A 154 -22.38 4.49 -14.84
CA SER A 154 -22.92 4.37 -16.20
C SER A 154 -21.87 3.82 -17.17
N ASN A 155 -22.28 3.47 -18.38
CA ASN A 155 -21.38 3.10 -19.48
C ASN A 155 -20.78 4.32 -20.23
N THR A 156 -21.05 5.54 -19.79
CA THR A 156 -20.54 6.79 -20.38
C THR A 156 -19.60 7.56 -19.47
N SER A 157 -19.54 7.22 -18.18
CA SER A 157 -18.63 7.81 -17.20
C SER A 157 -17.59 6.79 -16.77
N MET A 158 -16.39 6.85 -17.34
CA MET A 158 -15.32 5.88 -17.05
C MET A 158 -14.88 5.94 -15.58
N VAL A 159 -14.69 7.13 -15.02
CA VAL A 159 -14.23 7.33 -13.65
C VAL A 159 -15.13 8.33 -12.96
N ASP A 160 -15.79 7.89 -11.89
CA ASP A 160 -16.53 8.75 -10.96
C ASP A 160 -16.18 8.35 -9.53
N SER A 161 -15.05 8.84 -9.02
CA SER A 161 -14.55 8.51 -7.68
C SER A 161 -15.34 9.13 -6.53
N SER A 162 -16.32 9.98 -6.84
CA SER A 162 -17.13 10.71 -5.86
C SER A 162 -18.49 10.08 -5.62
N SER A 163 -18.97 9.24 -6.54
CA SER A 163 -20.24 8.54 -6.42
C SER A 163 -20.26 7.54 -5.25
N ALA A 164 -21.46 7.30 -4.72
CA ALA A 164 -21.66 6.28 -3.69
C ALA A 164 -21.36 4.88 -4.25
N GLU A 165 -21.64 4.65 -5.54
CA GLU A 165 -21.44 3.38 -6.24
C GLU A 165 -19.96 3.02 -6.41
N SER A 166 -19.08 4.00 -6.67
CA SER A 166 -17.63 3.75 -6.81
C SER A 166 -16.92 3.55 -5.48
N GLN A 167 -17.46 4.15 -4.40
CA GLN A 167 -16.98 4.02 -3.02
C GLN A 167 -17.54 2.79 -2.30
N SER A 168 -18.61 2.19 -2.83
CA SER A 168 -19.28 1.06 -2.20
C SER A 168 -18.52 -0.26 -2.43
N PRO A 169 -18.33 -1.08 -1.39
CA PRO A 169 -17.68 -2.38 -1.51
C PRO A 169 -18.56 -3.44 -2.20
N VAL A 170 -19.86 -3.18 -2.36
CA VAL A 170 -20.87 -4.20 -2.74
C VAL A 170 -20.53 -4.90 -4.05
N ARG A 171 -20.11 -4.16 -5.08
CA ARG A 171 -19.79 -4.75 -6.40
C ARG A 171 -18.57 -5.68 -6.34
N PHE A 172 -17.58 -5.36 -5.50
CA PHE A 172 -16.43 -6.22 -5.24
C PHE A 172 -16.81 -7.45 -4.42
N GLN A 173 -17.69 -7.28 -3.41
CA GLN A 173 -18.19 -8.39 -2.60
C GLN A 173 -19.02 -9.39 -3.41
N HIS A 174 -19.80 -8.92 -4.40
CA HIS A 174 -20.54 -9.81 -5.30
C HIS A 174 -19.60 -10.68 -6.15
N MET A 175 -18.55 -10.10 -6.74
CA MET A 175 -17.57 -10.89 -7.48
C MET A 175 -16.80 -11.85 -6.57
N ALA A 176 -16.43 -11.44 -5.35
CA ALA A 176 -15.80 -12.35 -4.39
C ALA A 176 -16.70 -13.56 -4.09
N ALA A 177 -18.00 -13.36 -3.86
CA ALA A 177 -18.95 -14.44 -3.64
C ALA A 177 -19.13 -15.35 -4.87
N ALA A 178 -19.11 -14.77 -6.08
CA ALA A 178 -19.18 -15.53 -7.33
C ALA A 178 -17.93 -16.42 -7.52
N LEU A 179 -16.74 -15.92 -7.22
CA LEU A 179 -15.50 -16.70 -7.27
C LEU A 179 -15.48 -17.81 -6.22
N ASP A 180 -16.00 -17.57 -5.03
CA ASP A 180 -16.10 -18.60 -3.98
C ASP A 180 -17.08 -19.74 -4.33
N ALA A 181 -18.00 -19.50 -5.28
CA ALA A 181 -19.02 -20.45 -5.69
C ALA A 181 -18.57 -21.42 -6.80
N VAL A 182 -17.49 -21.09 -7.53
CA VAL A 182 -16.98 -21.95 -8.60
C VAL A 182 -16.07 -23.06 -8.05
N ASN A 183 -16.01 -24.20 -8.74
CA ASN A 183 -15.14 -25.32 -8.37
C ASN A 183 -13.71 -25.14 -8.91
N ARG A 184 -13.10 -23.98 -8.62
CA ARG A 184 -11.70 -23.67 -8.89
C ARG A 184 -11.22 -22.65 -7.88
N ASP A 185 -10.01 -22.87 -7.38
CA ASP A 185 -9.36 -21.93 -6.49
C ASP A 185 -8.85 -20.72 -7.32
N ILE A 186 -9.41 -19.51 -7.11
CA ILE A 186 -9.04 -18.27 -7.83
C ILE A 186 -8.66 -17.17 -6.84
N GLU A 187 -7.46 -16.62 -6.95
CA GLU A 187 -7.01 -15.48 -6.14
C GLU A 187 -7.69 -14.18 -6.60
N TYR A 188 -8.20 -13.40 -5.65
CA TYR A 188 -8.95 -12.19 -5.96
C TYR A 188 -8.13 -10.92 -5.69
N TYR A 189 -7.85 -10.15 -6.75
CA TYR A 189 -7.10 -8.90 -6.69
C TYR A 189 -8.05 -7.71 -6.88
N VAL A 190 -8.43 -7.08 -5.77
CA VAL A 190 -9.37 -5.95 -5.75
C VAL A 190 -8.68 -4.69 -6.28
N CYS A 191 -9.14 -4.14 -7.40
CA CYS A 191 -8.56 -2.95 -8.03
C CYS A 191 -9.53 -1.74 -7.90
N GLN A 192 -9.70 -1.27 -6.67
CA GLN A 192 -10.64 -0.18 -6.33
C GLN A 192 -9.98 1.22 -6.17
N TRP A 193 -8.64 1.26 -6.25
CA TRP A 193 -7.79 2.47 -6.32
C TRP A 193 -7.71 3.36 -5.07
N GLY A 194 -8.06 2.84 -3.90
CA GLY A 194 -8.14 3.63 -2.65
C GLY A 194 -9.39 4.48 -2.52
N ILE A 195 -10.42 4.27 -3.34
CA ILE A 195 -11.65 5.07 -3.35
C ILE A 195 -12.60 4.64 -2.24
N GLY A 196 -13.07 5.62 -1.46
CA GLY A 196 -14.03 5.38 -0.39
C GLY A 196 -13.35 4.99 0.92
N ASN A 197 -14.16 4.92 1.97
CA ASN A 197 -13.65 4.77 3.34
C ASN A 197 -13.33 3.31 3.67
N ASP A 198 -12.41 3.14 4.62
CA ASP A 198 -12.16 1.87 5.31
C ASP A 198 -11.82 0.71 4.36
N VAL A 199 -11.18 1.05 3.23
CA VAL A 199 -10.73 0.11 2.18
C VAL A 199 -10.01 -1.10 2.77
N GLY A 200 -9.05 -0.86 3.65
CA GLY A 200 -8.26 -1.94 4.25
C GLY A 200 -9.12 -2.91 5.06
N GLU A 201 -10.19 -2.44 5.70
CA GLU A 201 -11.08 -3.27 6.52
C GLU A 201 -11.90 -4.22 5.66
N TRP A 202 -12.63 -3.70 4.67
CA TRP A 202 -13.53 -4.54 3.87
C TRP A 202 -12.79 -5.31 2.77
N ALA A 203 -11.76 -4.74 2.15
CA ALA A 203 -11.08 -5.37 1.01
C ALA A 203 -10.18 -6.52 1.46
N SER A 204 -9.50 -6.40 2.60
CA SER A 204 -8.71 -7.49 3.18
C SER A 204 -9.57 -8.70 3.53
N ALA A 205 -10.85 -8.50 3.86
CA ALA A 205 -11.80 -9.56 4.18
C ALA A 205 -12.26 -10.37 2.96
N ILE A 206 -12.13 -9.85 1.74
CA ILE A 206 -12.62 -10.51 0.52
C ILE A 206 -11.54 -10.84 -0.53
N GLY A 207 -10.41 -10.14 -0.53
CA GLY A 207 -9.37 -10.27 -1.56
C GLY A 207 -7.99 -10.65 -1.01
N ASN A 208 -7.19 -11.29 -1.85
CA ASN A 208 -5.78 -11.59 -1.61
C ASN A 208 -4.97 -10.29 -1.60
N THR A 209 -5.34 -9.36 -2.48
CA THR A 209 -4.73 -8.03 -2.57
C THR A 209 -5.78 -6.97 -2.79
N TRP A 210 -5.49 -5.73 -2.41
CA TRP A 210 -6.34 -4.57 -2.75
C TRP A 210 -5.52 -3.35 -3.12
N ARG A 211 -5.79 -2.77 -4.29
CA ARG A 211 -5.18 -1.53 -4.75
C ARG A 211 -5.50 -0.41 -3.78
N ILE A 212 -4.45 0.21 -3.24
CA ILE A 212 -4.58 1.27 -2.25
C ILE A 212 -4.64 2.66 -2.86
N SER A 213 -4.25 2.82 -4.13
CA SER A 213 -4.08 4.12 -4.78
C SER A 213 -4.52 4.10 -6.24
N ASN A 214 -4.70 5.30 -6.79
CA ASN A 214 -4.69 5.51 -8.25
C ASN A 214 -3.36 5.00 -8.84
N ASP A 215 -3.37 4.70 -10.14
CA ASP A 215 -2.29 4.01 -10.84
C ASP A 215 -0.92 4.65 -10.59
N ILE A 216 0.10 3.81 -10.47
CA ILE A 216 1.49 4.24 -10.62
C ILE A 216 1.71 4.69 -12.07
N TYR A 217 2.65 5.61 -12.29
CA TYR A 217 3.02 6.04 -13.62
C TYR A 217 4.52 6.32 -13.67
N ASN A 218 5.04 6.44 -14.90
CA ASN A 218 6.47 6.53 -15.21
C ASN A 218 7.15 7.83 -14.72
N ALA A 219 7.17 8.05 -13.41
CA ALA A 219 7.82 9.17 -12.75
C ALA A 219 8.12 8.86 -11.29
N TRP A 220 9.31 9.26 -10.81
CA TRP A 220 9.76 9.15 -9.42
C TRP A 220 8.72 9.63 -8.39
N ARG A 221 8.04 10.75 -8.67
CA ARG A 221 7.03 11.32 -7.77
C ARG A 221 5.85 10.38 -7.46
N SER A 222 5.54 9.43 -8.35
CA SER A 222 4.48 8.45 -8.10
C SER A 222 4.85 7.51 -6.94
N ILE A 223 6.13 7.18 -6.79
CA ILE A 223 6.67 6.35 -5.69
C ILE A 223 6.46 7.06 -4.34
N TRP A 224 6.80 8.35 -4.26
CA TRP A 224 6.56 9.16 -3.05
C TRP A 224 5.07 9.19 -2.69
N ARG A 225 4.20 9.47 -3.66
CA ARG A 225 2.74 9.52 -3.46
C ARG A 225 2.21 8.20 -2.90
N ILE A 226 2.55 7.08 -3.52
CA ILE A 226 2.04 5.76 -3.12
C ILE A 226 2.62 5.34 -1.77
N THR A 227 3.89 5.65 -1.50
CA THR A 227 4.53 5.40 -0.20
C THR A 227 3.84 6.14 0.95
N ASN A 228 3.31 7.34 0.72
CA ASN A 228 2.51 8.05 1.73
C ASN A 228 1.07 7.53 1.86
N GLN A 229 0.57 6.77 0.89
CA GLN A 229 -0.75 6.13 0.93
C GLN A 229 -0.73 4.77 1.62
N VAL A 230 0.38 4.03 1.57
CA VAL A 230 0.50 2.69 2.17
C VAL A 230 0.65 2.72 3.70
N VAL A 231 1.04 3.87 4.28
CA VAL A 231 1.36 4.02 5.70
C VAL A 231 0.32 3.40 6.65
N PRO A 232 -0.99 3.63 6.54
CA PRO A 232 -1.96 3.08 7.49
C PRO A 232 -2.26 1.60 7.30
N TYR A 233 -1.89 1.00 6.17
CA TYR A 233 -2.33 -0.35 5.82
C TYR A 233 -1.61 -1.45 6.62
N PHE A 234 -0.63 -1.13 7.47
CA PHE A 234 0.02 -2.12 8.33
C PHE A 234 -0.98 -2.80 9.27
N ARG A 235 -2.12 -2.13 9.55
CA ARG A 235 -3.23 -2.63 10.36
C ARG A 235 -4.01 -3.76 9.68
N HIS A 236 -3.98 -3.81 8.35
CA HIS A 236 -4.79 -4.72 7.54
C HIS A 236 -3.95 -5.72 6.74
N THR A 237 -2.67 -5.41 6.50
CA THR A 237 -1.72 -6.34 5.88
C THR A 237 -1.48 -7.51 6.81
N THR A 238 -1.90 -8.70 6.39
CA THR A 238 -1.82 -9.94 7.15
C THR A 238 -1.63 -11.12 6.21
N ARG A 239 -1.37 -12.31 6.74
CA ARG A 239 -1.29 -13.53 5.97
C ARG A 239 -2.59 -13.74 5.18
N GLY A 240 -2.51 -13.75 3.85
CA GLY A 240 -3.69 -13.88 2.99
C GLY A 240 -4.28 -12.57 2.48
N ALA A 241 -3.77 -11.42 2.90
CA ALA A 241 -4.35 -10.13 2.53
C ALA A 241 -3.28 -9.03 2.52
N PHE A 242 -2.98 -8.49 1.34
CA PHE A 242 -1.87 -7.56 1.14
C PHE A 242 -2.30 -6.25 0.45
N ALA A 243 -1.90 -5.12 1.02
CA ALA A 243 -2.06 -3.82 0.39
C ALA A 243 -1.26 -3.77 -0.92
N ASP A 244 -1.93 -3.48 -2.03
CA ASP A 244 -1.32 -3.41 -3.35
C ASP A 244 -0.95 -1.98 -3.72
N MET A 245 0.36 -1.72 -3.72
CA MET A 245 0.98 -0.45 -4.11
C MET A 245 1.08 -0.28 -5.63
N ASP A 246 0.40 -1.12 -6.41
CA ASP A 246 0.38 -1.19 -7.87
C ASP A 246 1.64 -1.82 -8.49
N MET A 247 1.58 -2.08 -9.80
CA MET A 247 2.59 -2.79 -10.57
C MET A 247 3.96 -2.10 -10.57
N LEU A 248 5.02 -2.89 -10.72
CA LEU A 248 6.39 -2.38 -10.79
C LEU A 248 6.64 -1.64 -12.11
N ILE A 249 7.32 -0.49 -12.02
CA ILE A 249 7.89 0.24 -13.16
C ILE A 249 9.39 -0.02 -13.36
N VAL A 250 9.95 -0.97 -12.59
CA VAL A 250 11.32 -1.49 -12.77
C VAL A 250 11.45 -2.14 -14.15
N GLY A 251 12.49 -1.79 -14.90
CA GLY A 251 12.76 -2.31 -16.25
C GLY A 251 11.99 -1.61 -17.36
N LEU A 252 11.24 -0.54 -17.06
CA LEU A 252 10.57 0.28 -18.08
C LEU A 252 11.46 1.38 -18.67
N ASP A 253 12.70 1.53 -18.18
CA ASP A 253 13.65 2.57 -18.61
C ASP A 253 13.16 4.00 -18.34
N VAL A 254 12.53 4.19 -17.17
CA VAL A 254 11.93 5.48 -16.73
C VAL A 254 12.44 5.97 -15.38
N LEU A 255 13.27 5.16 -14.72
CA LEU A 255 13.91 5.42 -13.44
C LEU A 255 15.42 5.14 -13.59
N SER A 256 16.24 5.83 -12.80
CA SER A 256 17.63 5.43 -12.59
C SER A 256 17.72 4.10 -11.83
N VAL A 257 18.89 3.43 -11.89
CA VAL A 257 19.11 2.16 -11.18
C VAL A 257 18.87 2.30 -9.66
N GLU A 258 19.30 3.39 -9.06
CA GLU A 258 19.07 3.67 -7.64
C GLU A 258 17.59 3.89 -7.32
N GLU A 259 16.84 4.57 -8.18
CA GLU A 259 15.39 4.73 -8.03
C GLU A 259 14.63 3.41 -8.23
N GLU A 260 15.09 2.53 -9.14
CA GLU A 260 14.54 1.17 -9.31
C GLU A 260 14.78 0.32 -8.06
N ARG A 261 15.98 0.38 -7.46
CA ARG A 261 16.27 -0.27 -6.16
C ARG A 261 15.37 0.29 -5.06
N PHE A 262 15.21 1.60 -5.00
CA PHE A 262 14.31 2.24 -4.04
C PHE A 262 12.88 1.73 -4.20
N HIS A 263 12.35 1.79 -5.42
CA HIS A 263 10.99 1.37 -5.74
C HIS A 263 10.76 -0.10 -5.37
N PHE A 264 11.63 -1.00 -5.82
CA PHE A 264 11.52 -2.42 -5.54
C PHE A 264 11.62 -2.73 -4.04
N GLY A 265 12.59 -2.12 -3.36
CA GLY A 265 12.80 -2.29 -1.92
C GLY A 265 11.63 -1.75 -1.09
N MET A 266 11.08 -0.60 -1.46
CA MET A 266 9.95 0.01 -0.74
C MET A 266 8.68 -0.85 -0.88
N TRP A 267 8.41 -1.41 -2.06
CA TRP A 267 7.31 -2.36 -2.25
C TRP A 267 7.55 -3.65 -1.44
N ALA A 268 8.79 -4.14 -1.42
CA ALA A 268 9.15 -5.36 -0.71
C ALA A 268 8.95 -5.25 0.80
N ILE A 269 9.46 -4.20 1.46
CA ILE A 269 9.31 -4.03 2.92
C ILE A 269 7.85 -3.79 3.33
N ASN A 270 7.03 -3.26 2.43
CA ASN A 270 5.60 -3.04 2.65
C ASN A 270 4.72 -4.25 2.28
N LYS A 271 5.31 -5.40 1.92
CA LYS A 271 4.57 -6.63 1.55
C LYS A 271 3.58 -6.42 0.39
N SER A 272 3.83 -5.43 -0.46
CA SER A 272 3.05 -5.25 -1.69
C SER A 272 3.29 -6.44 -2.62
N PRO A 273 2.32 -6.81 -3.47
CA PRO A 273 2.59 -7.68 -4.60
C PRO A 273 3.76 -7.14 -5.42
N LEU A 274 4.63 -8.04 -5.89
CA LEU A 274 5.73 -7.69 -6.80
C LEU A 274 5.34 -8.15 -8.20
N ILE A 275 4.55 -7.32 -8.87
CA ILE A 275 4.02 -7.60 -10.21
C ILE A 275 4.82 -6.81 -11.23
N ILE A 276 5.63 -7.50 -12.04
CA ILE A 276 6.46 -6.89 -13.08
C ILE A 276 5.58 -6.31 -14.18
N GLY A 277 5.85 -5.06 -14.54
CA GLY A 277 5.19 -4.36 -15.63
C GLY A 277 5.99 -4.28 -16.94
N ALA A 278 7.28 -4.62 -16.92
CA ALA A 278 8.21 -4.50 -18.05
C ALA A 278 8.14 -5.64 -19.07
N VAL A 279 8.67 -5.42 -20.28
CA VAL A 279 8.87 -6.49 -21.27
C VAL A 279 9.93 -7.46 -20.75
N LEU A 280 9.62 -8.75 -20.74
CA LEU A 280 10.55 -9.81 -20.35
C LEU A 280 11.25 -10.41 -21.57
N ASP A 281 12.18 -9.63 -22.13
CA ASP A 281 12.97 -9.96 -23.31
C ASP A 281 14.43 -9.59 -23.01
N SER A 282 15.35 -10.55 -23.17
CA SER A 282 16.77 -10.36 -22.84
C SER A 282 17.47 -9.27 -23.67
N GLU A 283 16.92 -8.90 -24.83
CA GLU A 283 17.47 -7.83 -25.66
C GLU A 283 16.97 -6.44 -25.24
N LYS A 284 15.87 -6.38 -24.47
CA LYS A 284 15.20 -5.11 -24.08
C LYS A 284 15.32 -4.81 -22.61
N LEU A 285 15.32 -5.82 -21.76
CA LEU A 285 15.42 -5.66 -20.32
C LEU A 285 16.88 -5.43 -19.92
N SER A 286 17.14 -4.34 -19.20
CA SER A 286 18.48 -4.05 -18.71
C SER A 286 18.93 -5.11 -17.69
N GLN A 287 20.21 -5.45 -17.71
CA GLN A 287 20.80 -6.39 -16.74
C GLN A 287 20.64 -5.91 -15.30
N SER A 288 20.79 -4.59 -15.04
CA SER A 288 20.60 -4.02 -13.72
C SER A 288 19.15 -4.15 -13.22
N SER A 289 18.15 -3.94 -14.09
CA SER A 289 16.74 -4.09 -13.71
C SER A 289 16.41 -5.57 -13.44
N LEU A 290 16.97 -6.49 -14.22
CA LEU A 290 16.84 -7.93 -13.96
C LEU A 290 17.49 -8.32 -12.62
N GLU A 291 18.67 -7.80 -12.29
CA GLU A 291 19.33 -8.04 -11.00
C GLU A 291 18.51 -7.51 -9.82
N ILE A 292 17.86 -6.36 -9.98
CA ILE A 292 16.95 -5.80 -8.96
C ILE A 292 15.74 -6.72 -8.78
N MET A 293 15.04 -7.06 -9.86
CA MET A 293 13.85 -7.92 -9.81
C MET A 293 14.17 -9.35 -9.38
N SER A 294 15.41 -9.82 -9.52
CA SER A 294 15.82 -11.16 -9.09
C SER A 294 16.57 -11.21 -7.76
N ASN A 295 16.65 -10.09 -7.04
CA ASN A 295 17.36 -10.02 -5.77
C ASN A 295 16.65 -10.87 -4.69
N LYS A 296 17.26 -12.03 -4.39
CA LYS A 296 16.72 -13.02 -3.46
C LYS A 296 16.58 -12.51 -2.03
N GLU A 297 17.44 -11.61 -1.57
CA GLU A 297 17.36 -11.10 -0.20
C GLU A 297 16.21 -10.09 -0.04
N VAL A 298 16.01 -9.23 -1.03
CA VAL A 298 14.86 -8.30 -1.04
C VAL A 298 13.54 -9.05 -1.21
N ILE A 299 13.50 -10.04 -2.12
CA ILE A 299 12.32 -10.92 -2.26
C ILE A 299 12.05 -11.69 -0.97
N ALA A 300 13.07 -12.21 -0.29
CA ALA A 300 12.88 -12.91 0.99
C ALA A 300 12.29 -11.99 2.08
N ILE A 301 12.58 -10.69 2.04
CA ILE A 301 11.91 -9.71 2.90
C ILE A 301 10.43 -9.60 2.51
N ASN A 302 10.10 -9.44 1.24
CA ASN A 302 8.69 -9.41 0.79
C ASN A 302 7.92 -10.69 1.17
N GLN A 303 8.56 -11.84 0.98
CA GLN A 303 8.02 -13.19 1.18
C GLN A 303 8.21 -13.72 2.62
N ASP A 304 8.59 -12.87 3.57
CA ASP A 304 8.76 -13.29 4.96
C ASP A 304 7.43 -13.75 5.57
N SER A 305 7.48 -14.92 6.22
CA SER A 305 6.30 -15.63 6.73
C SER A 305 5.51 -14.90 7.81
N LEU A 306 6.09 -13.88 8.46
CA LEU A 306 5.39 -13.06 9.44
C LEU A 306 4.38 -12.12 8.78
N THR A 307 4.52 -11.83 7.47
CA THR A 307 3.56 -11.05 6.66
C THR A 307 3.25 -9.66 7.22
N LYS A 308 4.15 -9.08 8.02
CA LYS A 308 3.98 -7.74 8.61
C LYS A 308 4.62 -6.67 7.75
N GLN A 309 3.84 -5.66 7.40
CA GLN A 309 4.31 -4.45 6.73
C GLN A 309 5.33 -3.70 7.61
N ALA A 310 6.36 -3.12 7.00
CA ALA A 310 7.18 -2.10 7.65
C ALA A 310 6.36 -0.83 7.93
N GLN A 311 6.66 -0.16 9.04
CA GLN A 311 6.02 1.10 9.42
C GLN A 311 6.99 2.27 9.20
N LEU A 312 6.48 3.40 8.72
CA LEU A 312 7.19 4.68 8.76
C LEU A 312 7.30 5.11 10.23
N VAL A 313 8.49 4.98 10.81
CA VAL A 313 8.69 5.27 12.23
C VAL A 313 9.25 6.67 12.45
N HIS A 314 10.10 7.16 11.55
CA HIS A 314 10.70 8.48 11.65
C HIS A 314 10.71 9.16 10.28
N ARG A 315 10.51 10.47 10.27
CA ARG A 315 10.58 11.30 9.07
C ARG A 315 11.30 12.58 9.41
N ASP A 316 12.14 13.08 8.50
CA ASP A 316 12.58 14.48 8.42
C ASP A 316 12.19 15.08 7.07
N THR A 317 11.14 15.89 7.07
CA THR A 317 10.55 16.44 5.84
C THR A 317 11.42 17.51 5.17
N GLU A 318 12.11 18.34 5.95
CA GLU A 318 12.97 19.38 5.36
C GLU A 318 14.33 18.83 4.95
N ALA A 319 14.81 17.81 5.66
CA ALA A 319 16.01 17.08 5.25
C ALA A 319 15.73 15.97 4.22
N GLU A 320 14.46 15.69 3.91
CA GLU A 320 14.00 14.74 2.90
C GLU A 320 14.56 13.32 3.11
N TRP A 321 14.38 12.78 4.31
CA TRP A 321 14.69 11.38 4.59
C TRP A 321 13.72 10.75 5.58
N ASP A 322 13.55 9.42 5.47
CA ASP A 322 12.66 8.63 6.32
C ASP A 322 13.36 7.38 6.87
N ILE A 323 12.87 6.88 8.01
CA ILE A 323 13.21 5.56 8.55
C ILE A 323 11.96 4.70 8.60
N TRP A 324 12.06 3.51 8.02
CA TRP A 324 11.06 2.46 8.04
C TRP A 324 11.57 1.28 8.86
N LEU A 325 10.71 0.71 9.70
CA LEU A 325 11.07 -0.46 10.51
C LEU A 325 9.96 -1.51 10.40
N GLY A 326 10.32 -2.75 10.07
CA GLY A 326 9.39 -3.86 9.97
C GLY A 326 9.88 -5.08 10.72
N GLU A 327 8.97 -5.77 11.41
CA GLU A 327 9.28 -7.08 12.00
C GLU A 327 9.26 -8.16 10.93
N LEU A 328 10.19 -9.11 11.07
CA LEU A 328 10.30 -10.31 10.23
C LEU A 328 10.28 -11.55 11.13
N SER A 329 10.05 -12.71 10.52
CA SER A 329 10.16 -14.01 11.19
C SER A 329 11.54 -14.22 11.82
N ASP A 330 11.61 -15.11 12.82
CA ASP A 330 12.83 -15.42 13.58
C ASP A 330 13.39 -14.22 14.39
N SER A 331 12.50 -13.36 14.89
CA SER A 331 12.87 -12.18 15.70
C SER A 331 13.84 -11.23 14.99
N ARG A 332 13.79 -11.21 13.65
CA ARG A 332 14.54 -10.27 12.81
C ARG A 332 13.73 -9.00 12.58
N GLN A 333 14.40 -7.94 12.16
CA GLN A 333 13.76 -6.71 11.70
C GLN A 333 14.40 -6.24 10.39
N ILE A 334 13.64 -5.55 9.55
CA ILE A 334 14.15 -4.81 8.40
C ILE A 334 14.13 -3.32 8.72
N LEU A 335 15.29 -2.68 8.63
CA LEU A 335 15.47 -1.25 8.75
C LEU A 335 15.68 -0.65 7.35
N GLY A 336 14.77 0.22 6.92
CA GLY A 336 14.87 0.97 5.67
C GLY A 336 15.24 2.42 5.93
N LEU A 337 16.34 2.91 5.36
CA LEU A 337 16.74 4.31 5.39
C LEU A 337 16.55 4.91 3.99
N ALA A 338 15.59 5.81 3.85
CA ALA A 338 15.23 6.40 2.58
C ALA A 338 15.82 7.80 2.44
N ASN A 339 16.64 8.02 1.41
CA ASN A 339 17.01 9.36 0.97
C ASN A 339 16.09 9.80 -0.18
N TRP A 340 15.22 10.78 0.07
CA TRP A 340 14.33 11.33 -0.96
C TRP A 340 14.96 12.47 -1.77
N LYS A 341 16.12 12.99 -1.35
CA LYS A 341 16.85 14.02 -2.10
C LYS A 341 17.46 13.46 -3.37
N ASN A 342 17.56 14.31 -4.38
CA ASN A 342 18.39 14.08 -5.56
C ASN A 342 19.88 13.96 -5.22
N ASP A 343 20.33 14.62 -4.15
CA ASP A 343 21.74 14.65 -3.73
C ASP A 343 22.04 13.62 -2.64
N SER A 344 23.31 13.20 -2.57
CA SER A 344 23.79 12.38 -1.46
C SER A 344 23.72 13.15 -0.13
N GLN A 345 23.38 12.45 0.96
CA GLN A 345 23.39 13.01 2.31
C GLN A 345 23.79 11.98 3.37
N THR A 346 24.28 12.47 4.51
CA THR A 346 24.51 11.62 5.70
C THR A 346 23.32 11.74 6.62
N ILE A 347 22.65 10.61 6.87
CA ILE A 347 21.58 10.50 7.87
C ILE A 347 22.20 10.07 9.20
N GLN A 348 21.84 10.78 10.25
CA GLN A 348 22.21 10.45 11.62
C GLN A 348 20.95 10.07 12.40
N PHE A 349 20.99 8.94 13.11
CA PHE A 349 19.92 8.48 13.99
C PHE A 349 20.49 7.60 15.10
N ASP A 350 19.81 7.53 16.25
CA ASP A 350 20.18 6.62 17.34
C ASP A 350 19.32 5.35 17.27
N LEU A 351 19.93 4.16 17.33
CA LEU A 351 19.19 2.90 17.38
C LEU A 351 18.26 2.82 18.61
N ALA A 352 18.60 3.50 19.72
CA ALA A 352 17.78 3.49 20.92
C ALA A 352 16.39 4.12 20.69
N THR A 353 16.27 5.11 19.79
CA THR A 353 14.96 5.71 19.45
C THR A 353 14.07 4.77 18.65
N LEU A 354 14.67 3.74 18.05
CA LEU A 354 13.98 2.64 17.36
C LEU A 354 13.74 1.43 18.29
N GLY A 355 14.07 1.55 19.59
CA GLY A 355 13.93 0.47 20.56
C GLY A 355 15.05 -0.58 20.50
N ILE A 356 16.19 -0.27 19.87
CA ILE A 356 17.29 -1.21 19.62
C ILE A 356 18.56 -0.73 20.35
N ALA A 357 19.08 -1.50 21.29
CA ALA A 357 20.37 -1.22 21.92
C ALA A 357 21.54 -1.67 21.03
N SER A 358 21.40 -2.86 20.46
CA SER A 358 22.36 -3.43 19.51
C SER A 358 21.69 -4.44 18.59
N ALA A 359 22.28 -4.65 17.41
CA ALA A 359 21.87 -5.71 16.49
C ALA A 359 23.05 -6.09 15.58
N ARG A 360 23.03 -7.29 15.01
CA ARG A 360 23.82 -7.59 13.80
C ARG A 360 23.08 -7.08 12.58
N ALA A 361 23.76 -6.27 11.77
CA ALA A 361 23.23 -5.73 10.53
C ALA A 361 23.88 -6.38 9.30
N ARG A 362 23.06 -6.66 8.30
CA ARG A 362 23.47 -7.03 6.93
C ARG A 362 22.88 -6.03 5.95
N ASP A 363 23.71 -5.48 5.08
CA ASP A 363 23.27 -4.70 3.94
C ASP A 363 22.74 -5.65 2.87
N VAL A 364 21.45 -5.51 2.57
CA VAL A 364 20.70 -6.37 1.66
C VAL A 364 21.06 -6.09 0.20
N TRP A 365 21.34 -4.83 -0.16
CA TRP A 365 21.67 -4.46 -1.53
C TRP A 365 23.13 -4.76 -1.86
N ALA A 366 24.03 -4.48 -0.92
CA ALA A 366 25.45 -4.83 -1.07
C ALA A 366 25.72 -6.33 -0.87
N ALA A 367 24.78 -7.06 -0.27
CA ALA A 367 24.97 -8.45 0.18
C ALA A 367 26.16 -8.61 1.15
N GLU A 368 26.39 -7.60 2.00
CA GLU A 368 27.54 -7.51 2.90
C GLU A 368 27.14 -7.49 4.38
N HIS A 369 27.96 -8.11 5.23
CA HIS A 369 27.80 -8.00 6.67
C HIS A 369 28.36 -6.67 7.15
N VAL A 370 27.49 -5.81 7.69
CA VAL A 370 27.88 -4.54 8.33
C VAL A 370 28.54 -4.81 9.68
N GLY A 371 28.13 -5.88 10.37
CA GLY A 371 28.64 -6.25 11.69
C GLY A 371 27.65 -5.91 12.80
N VAL A 372 28.14 -5.77 14.03
CA VAL A 372 27.30 -5.36 15.17
C VAL A 372 27.21 -3.83 15.18
N VAL A 373 25.98 -3.31 15.18
CA VAL A 373 25.68 -1.88 15.27
C VAL A 373 25.10 -1.54 16.65
N THR A 374 25.48 -0.37 17.19
CA THR A 374 25.08 0.11 18.52
C THR A 374 25.01 1.64 18.55
N GLY A 375 24.04 2.21 19.29
CA GLY A 375 23.94 3.66 19.50
C GLY A 375 23.76 4.46 18.21
N VAL A 376 24.33 5.67 18.18
CA VAL A 376 24.22 6.61 17.05
C VAL A 376 24.90 6.08 15.79
N GLN A 377 24.12 5.97 14.72
CA GLN A 377 24.58 5.64 13.37
C GLN A 377 24.74 6.90 12.52
N ASN A 378 25.71 6.88 11.60
CA ASN A 378 25.93 7.92 10.61
C ASN A 378 26.09 7.26 9.25
N ILE A 379 25.03 7.28 8.42
CA ILE A 379 24.97 6.54 7.18
C ILE A 379 24.94 7.51 6.01
N SER A 380 25.94 7.43 5.13
CA SER A 380 25.98 8.19 3.89
C SER A 380 25.18 7.47 2.82
N LEU A 381 24.13 8.14 2.32
CA LEU A 381 23.28 7.64 1.26
C LEU A 381 23.47 8.46 -0.01
N ALA A 382 23.51 7.80 -1.17
CA ALA A 382 23.39 8.46 -2.46
C ALA A 382 21.99 9.07 -2.64
N GLY A 383 21.86 10.00 -3.58
CA GLY A 383 20.55 10.52 -3.99
C GLY A 383 19.61 9.38 -4.37
N HIS A 384 18.37 9.43 -3.89
CA HIS A 384 17.33 8.42 -4.13
C HIS A 384 17.67 6.99 -3.65
N GLN A 385 18.66 6.82 -2.76
CA GLN A 385 18.99 5.51 -2.23
C GLN A 385 18.02 5.10 -1.10
N LEU A 386 17.51 3.86 -1.18
CA LEU A 386 16.92 3.14 -0.05
C LEU A 386 17.92 2.11 0.47
N GLN A 387 18.57 2.40 1.59
CA GLN A 387 19.41 1.43 2.28
C GLN A 387 18.53 0.46 3.05
N LEU A 388 18.74 -0.84 2.85
CA LEU A 388 18.04 -1.90 3.59
C LEU A 388 19.03 -2.66 4.46
N TRP A 389 18.79 -2.64 5.76
CA TRP A 389 19.54 -3.42 6.75
C TRP A 389 18.66 -4.49 7.37
N LEU A 390 19.01 -5.76 7.11
CA LEU A 390 18.44 -6.87 7.84
C LEU A 390 19.12 -6.96 9.22
N LEU A 391 18.32 -6.79 10.27
CA LEU A 391 18.74 -6.83 11.66
C LEU A 391 18.42 -8.19 12.27
N SER A 392 19.39 -8.74 13.00
CA SER A 392 19.30 -10.02 13.72
C SER A 392 20.05 -9.92 15.06
N ASP A 393 19.92 -10.91 15.94
CA ASP A 393 20.50 -10.90 17.29
C ASP A 393 20.18 -9.59 18.04
N ILE A 394 18.93 -9.11 17.91
CA ILE A 394 18.51 -7.79 18.39
C ILE A 394 18.45 -7.80 19.91
N ILE A 395 19.18 -6.86 20.53
CA ILE A 395 19.06 -6.54 21.94
C ILE A 395 18.21 -5.28 22.04
N SER A 396 17.05 -5.38 22.69
CA SER A 396 16.16 -4.23 22.89
C SER A 396 16.80 -3.15 23.76
N ALA A 397 16.61 -1.89 23.38
CA ALA A 397 16.91 -0.76 24.24
C ALA A 397 15.87 -0.65 25.35
N ASN A 398 16.23 0.10 26.41
CA ASN A 398 15.21 0.58 27.33
C ASN A 398 14.25 1.48 26.55
N PRO A 399 12.93 1.25 26.61
CA PRO A 399 11.97 2.10 25.92
C PRO A 399 12.10 3.54 26.39
N LEU A 400 12.03 4.49 25.45
CA LEU A 400 11.83 5.90 25.78
C LEU A 400 10.50 6.04 26.53
N VAL A 401 10.49 6.87 27.58
CA VAL A 401 9.37 6.97 28.50
C VAL A 401 8.64 8.28 28.30
N SER A 402 7.35 8.18 28.00
CA SER A 402 6.42 9.31 28.08
C SER A 402 5.94 9.50 29.52
N LYS A 403 6.05 10.72 30.04
CA LYS A 403 5.50 11.08 31.36
C LYS A 403 4.04 11.51 31.31
N ALA A 404 3.61 12.02 30.16
CA ALA A 404 2.27 12.57 29.97
C ALA A 404 1.92 12.56 28.47
N TYR A 405 0.66 12.28 28.20
CA TYR A 405 0.06 12.50 26.89
C TYR A 405 -0.62 13.86 26.86
N HIS A 406 -0.43 14.62 25.79
CA HIS A 406 -1.01 15.95 25.60
C HIS A 406 -2.06 15.88 24.50
N GLY A 407 -3.32 15.76 24.91
CA GLY A 407 -4.45 15.53 24.00
C GLY A 407 -5.06 16.82 23.46
N ALA A 408 -5.71 16.74 22.30
CA ALA A 408 -6.38 17.87 21.64
C ALA A 408 -7.31 18.68 22.56
N THR A 409 -7.89 18.06 23.59
CA THR A 409 -8.76 18.70 24.58
C THR A 409 -8.03 19.65 25.53
N ASP A 410 -6.71 19.50 25.70
CA ASP A 410 -5.87 20.30 26.59
C ASP A 410 -5.29 21.54 25.90
N ALA A 411 -5.52 21.68 24.59
CA ALA A 411 -4.88 22.69 23.77
C ALA A 411 -5.68 24.01 23.71
N SER A 412 -4.95 25.11 23.52
CA SER A 412 -5.53 26.39 23.07
C SER A 412 -5.45 26.49 21.56
N VAL A 413 -6.52 26.93 20.90
CA VAL A 413 -6.59 27.08 19.44
C VAL A 413 -6.75 28.54 19.02
N THR A 414 -6.22 28.91 17.86
CA THR A 414 -6.35 30.25 17.27
C THR A 414 -6.77 30.19 15.80
N GLY A 415 -7.27 31.31 15.26
CA GLY A 415 -7.71 31.40 13.87
C GLY A 415 -8.93 30.52 13.60
N SER A 416 -8.87 29.73 12.52
CA SER A 416 -9.94 28.82 12.09
C SER A 416 -9.93 27.45 12.79
N ALA A 417 -8.90 27.13 13.57
CA ALA A 417 -8.75 25.83 14.22
C ALA A 417 -9.85 25.58 15.27
N ARG A 418 -10.37 24.35 15.32
CA ARG A 418 -11.40 23.94 16.29
C ARG A 418 -11.16 22.55 16.85
N ILE A 419 -11.41 22.41 18.16
CA ILE A 419 -11.47 21.13 18.85
C ILE A 419 -12.80 20.47 18.50
N VAL A 420 -12.74 19.22 18.03
CA VAL A 420 -13.88 18.41 17.62
C VAL A 420 -13.87 17.12 18.40
N THR A 421 -14.97 16.82 19.12
CA THR A 421 -15.19 15.49 19.71
C THR A 421 -15.57 14.51 18.62
N CYS A 422 -14.92 13.36 18.60
CA CYS A 422 -15.16 12.32 17.61
C CYS A 422 -16.19 11.29 18.08
N ALA A 423 -16.57 10.37 17.19
CA ALA A 423 -17.41 9.25 17.57
C ALA A 423 -16.74 8.38 18.64
N THR A 424 -17.54 7.63 19.41
CA THR A 424 -16.99 6.72 20.43
C THR A 424 -16.04 5.70 19.79
N GLY A 425 -14.82 5.60 20.34
CA GLY A 425 -13.79 4.68 19.85
C GLY A 425 -12.94 5.20 18.69
N THR A 426 -13.16 6.44 18.22
CA THR A 426 -12.36 7.05 17.14
C THR A 426 -11.52 8.22 17.66
N CYS A 427 -10.62 8.77 16.85
CA CYS A 427 -9.65 9.81 17.25
C CYS A 427 -8.88 9.42 18.52
N LEU A 428 -8.47 8.16 18.60
CA LEU A 428 -7.73 7.62 19.73
C LEU A 428 -6.34 8.24 19.83
N PRO A 429 -5.79 8.37 21.06
CA PRO A 429 -6.30 7.82 22.32
C PRO A 429 -7.32 8.71 23.06
N VAL A 430 -7.58 9.94 22.61
CA VAL A 430 -8.34 10.93 23.42
C VAL A 430 -9.80 11.13 23.02
N GLY A 431 -10.24 10.59 21.88
CA GLY A 431 -11.63 10.74 21.42
C GLY A 431 -11.95 12.11 20.85
N ALA A 432 -10.93 12.92 20.56
CA ALA A 432 -11.06 14.28 20.05
C ALA A 432 -9.86 14.64 19.17
N LYS A 433 -10.03 15.65 18.33
CA LYS A 433 -8.99 16.18 17.45
C LYS A 433 -9.13 17.68 17.29
N VAL A 434 -8.04 18.36 16.92
CA VAL A 434 -8.08 19.74 16.42
C VAL A 434 -7.97 19.70 14.91
N GLY A 435 -8.93 20.29 14.20
CA GLY A 435 -8.87 20.40 12.74
C GLY A 435 -9.17 21.81 12.22
N ASP A 436 -9.38 21.94 10.92
CA ASP A 436 -9.40 23.22 10.18
C ASP A 436 -8.13 24.05 10.43
N LEU A 437 -6.99 23.37 10.60
CA LEU A 437 -5.72 24.07 10.62
C LEU A 437 -5.37 24.52 9.19
N ARG A 438 -5.26 25.83 9.00
CA ARG A 438 -4.77 26.55 7.81
C ARG A 438 -3.68 27.56 8.21
N GLY A 439 -3.07 28.25 7.25
CA GLY A 439 -1.95 29.17 7.48
C GLY A 439 -2.20 30.34 8.44
N ASP A 440 -3.45 30.61 8.82
CA ASP A 440 -3.85 31.65 9.78
C ASP A 440 -4.19 31.09 11.17
N SER A 441 -3.97 29.80 11.40
CA SER A 441 -4.45 29.09 12.59
C SER A 441 -3.39 28.20 13.22
N SER A 442 -3.51 28.00 14.52
CA SER A 442 -2.60 27.15 15.28
C SER A 442 -3.30 26.45 16.44
N VAL A 443 -2.65 25.41 16.94
CA VAL A 443 -2.94 24.73 18.20
C VAL A 443 -1.69 24.78 19.06
N THR A 444 -1.84 25.25 20.30
CA THR A 444 -0.73 25.41 21.25
C THR A 444 -1.04 24.62 22.53
N PHE A 445 -0.07 23.82 22.94
CA PHE A 445 -0.09 23.07 24.19
C PHE A 445 0.91 23.71 25.15
N SER A 446 0.43 24.13 26.32
CA SER A 446 1.23 24.88 27.30
C SER A 446 1.60 24.00 28.51
N ASN A 447 2.60 24.44 29.27
CA ASN A 447 3.07 23.77 30.49
C ASN A 447 3.61 22.34 30.24
N ILE A 448 4.22 22.13 29.08
CA ILE A 448 4.82 20.86 28.71
C ILE A 448 6.13 20.67 29.48
N SER A 449 6.29 19.50 30.10
CA SER A 449 7.47 19.19 30.90
C SER A 449 8.44 18.32 30.11
N SER A 450 9.71 18.74 30.03
CA SER A 450 10.80 17.98 29.42
C SER A 450 11.92 17.73 30.44
N GLN A 451 12.54 16.55 30.39
CA GLN A 451 13.68 16.15 31.21
C GLN A 451 15.01 16.63 30.62
N THR A 452 15.02 16.81 29.32
CA THR A 452 16.18 17.23 28.54
C THR A 452 16.02 18.69 28.08
N ALA A 453 17.02 19.21 27.38
CA ALA A 453 16.94 20.51 26.73
C ALA A 453 17.50 20.36 25.32
N GLY A 454 16.99 21.16 24.39
CA GLY A 454 17.34 21.09 22.97
C GLY A 454 16.38 20.21 22.18
N ARG A 455 16.94 19.25 21.45
CA ARG A 455 16.22 18.35 20.56
C ARG A 455 15.53 17.25 21.35
N THR A 456 14.28 16.95 21.02
CA THR A 456 13.49 15.90 21.66
C THR A 456 12.66 15.15 20.64
N LEU A 457 12.56 13.83 20.81
CA LEU A 457 11.69 12.99 20.00
C LEU A 457 10.25 13.14 20.47
N LEU A 458 9.36 13.50 19.55
CA LEU A 458 7.92 13.55 19.78
C LEU A 458 7.25 12.42 19.03
N GLY A 459 6.30 11.76 19.69
CA GLY A 459 5.34 10.90 19.00
C GLY A 459 4.01 11.61 18.86
N ILE A 460 3.65 11.94 17.62
CA ILE A 460 2.48 12.74 17.29
C ILE A 460 1.39 11.83 16.75
N ASP A 461 0.21 11.90 17.35
CA ASP A 461 -0.99 11.30 16.80
C ASP A 461 -1.76 12.35 15.99
N PHE A 462 -2.04 12.01 14.74
CA PHE A 462 -2.63 12.91 13.75
C PHE A 462 -3.67 12.18 12.92
N ILE A 463 -4.54 12.93 12.24
CA ILE A 463 -5.46 12.39 11.25
C ILE A 463 -5.27 13.11 9.92
N ASN A 464 -5.01 12.32 8.88
CA ASN A 464 -4.98 12.78 7.50
C ASN A 464 -5.61 11.70 6.62
N TYR A 465 -6.71 12.05 5.96
CA TYR A 465 -7.38 11.19 5.00
C TYR A 465 -7.60 11.94 3.67
N ASP A 466 -6.66 12.82 3.33
CA ASP A 466 -6.66 13.58 2.08
C ASP A 466 -5.87 12.82 1.01
N TYR A 467 -6.47 11.74 0.50
CA TYR A 467 -5.86 10.98 -0.58
C TYR A 467 -6.04 11.69 -1.93
N ALA A 468 -4.94 11.82 -2.65
CA ALA A 468 -4.78 12.59 -3.87
C ALA A 468 -5.25 11.83 -5.11
N PHE A 469 -6.50 11.36 -5.16
CA PHE A 469 -6.98 10.58 -6.31
C PHE A 469 -7.03 11.39 -7.60
N THR A 470 -7.66 12.57 -7.56
CA THR A 470 -7.83 13.45 -8.74
C THR A 470 -6.55 14.18 -9.13
N THR A 471 -5.68 14.46 -8.15
CA THR A 471 -4.41 15.18 -8.34
C THR A 471 -3.20 14.26 -8.48
N ALA A 472 -3.39 12.93 -8.51
CA ALA A 472 -2.32 11.94 -8.65
C ALA A 472 -1.45 12.15 -9.89
N TRP A 473 -2.07 12.57 -11.00
CA TRP A 473 -1.42 12.85 -12.28
C TRP A 473 -0.64 14.18 -12.30
N GLU A 474 -0.86 15.02 -11.29
CA GLU A 474 -0.20 16.30 -11.09
C GLU A 474 0.82 16.19 -9.94
N PHE A 475 0.63 16.97 -8.87
CA PHE A 475 1.54 17.06 -7.72
C PHE A 475 0.90 16.57 -6.42
N GLY A 476 -0.22 15.84 -6.51
CA GLY A 476 -0.81 15.19 -5.36
C GLY A 476 0.17 14.19 -4.73
N ASP A 477 0.43 14.32 -3.44
CA ASP A 477 1.50 13.57 -2.76
C ASP A 477 1.01 12.73 -1.57
N ASN A 478 -0.31 12.70 -1.34
CA ASN A 478 -0.96 12.02 -0.20
C ASN A 478 -0.48 12.50 1.17
N THR A 479 0.03 13.74 1.25
CA THR A 479 0.45 14.34 2.51
C THR A 479 -0.30 15.62 2.82
N ARG A 480 -0.39 15.94 4.10
CA ARG A 480 -0.70 17.30 4.56
C ARG A 480 0.46 17.85 5.35
N ASN A 481 0.69 19.16 5.22
CA ASN A 481 1.83 19.84 5.83
C ASN A 481 1.41 20.65 7.05
N MET A 482 2.25 20.62 8.08
CA MET A 482 2.09 21.41 9.31
C MET A 482 3.46 21.85 9.81
N THR A 483 3.54 23.03 10.40
CA THR A 483 4.77 23.46 11.10
C THR A 483 4.65 23.21 12.60
N ILE A 484 5.79 22.89 13.22
CA ILE A 484 5.88 22.66 14.65
C ILE A 484 7.01 23.52 15.21
N SER A 485 6.74 24.22 16.31
CA SER A 485 7.73 25.00 17.06
C SER A 485 7.56 24.82 18.56
N VAL A 486 8.65 25.06 19.30
CA VAL A 486 8.69 25.00 20.76
C VAL A 486 9.16 26.35 21.28
N ASN A 487 8.48 26.89 22.29
CA ASN A 487 8.85 28.15 22.97
C ASN A 487 8.95 29.38 22.06
N GLY A 488 8.24 29.37 20.91
CA GLY A 488 8.28 30.45 19.93
C GLY A 488 9.55 30.48 19.06
N GLU A 489 10.38 29.44 19.14
CA GLU A 489 11.54 29.26 18.25
C GLU A 489 11.11 29.04 16.79
N LYS A 490 12.10 29.02 15.88
CA LYS A 490 11.86 28.83 14.45
C LYS A 490 11.08 27.52 14.20
N ALA A 491 9.92 27.65 13.57
CA ALA A 491 9.10 26.50 13.23
C ALA A 491 9.73 25.68 12.08
N LYS A 492 9.58 24.36 12.16
CA LYS A 492 10.01 23.39 11.14
C LYS A 492 8.78 22.73 10.50
N ARG A 493 8.80 22.52 9.18
CA ARG A 493 7.71 21.88 8.44
C ARG A 493 7.83 20.35 8.49
N TRP A 494 6.68 19.69 8.60
CA TRP A 494 6.53 18.24 8.53
C TRP A 494 5.39 17.86 7.58
N ALA A 495 5.64 16.84 6.75
CA ALA A 495 4.67 16.24 5.84
C ALA A 495 4.13 14.96 6.48
N PHE A 496 2.84 14.98 6.82
CA PHE A 496 2.14 13.86 7.44
C PHE A 496 1.47 13.01 6.35
N PRO A 497 1.74 11.69 6.29
CA PRO A 497 1.15 10.77 5.30
C PRO A 497 -0.34 10.56 5.58
N LEU A 498 -1.00 9.61 4.90
CA LEU A 498 -2.33 9.18 5.34
C LEU A 498 -2.25 8.45 6.69
N SER A 499 -3.27 8.63 7.52
CA SER A 499 -3.30 8.14 8.91
C SER A 499 -4.16 6.89 9.10
N GLY A 500 -5.11 6.63 8.20
CA GLY A 500 -6.10 5.58 8.32
C GLY A 500 -7.07 5.50 7.13
N GLY A 501 -8.17 4.78 7.31
CA GLY A 501 -9.22 4.55 6.33
C GLY A 501 -10.28 5.65 6.24
N ASN A 502 -10.28 6.63 7.16
CA ASN A 502 -11.20 7.76 7.16
C ASN A 502 -10.69 8.95 8.02
N TRP A 503 -11.43 10.06 8.04
CA TRP A 503 -11.15 11.26 8.85
C TRP A 503 -11.33 11.11 10.38
N GLN A 504 -11.42 9.90 10.91
CA GLN A 504 -11.54 9.62 12.34
C GLN A 504 -10.48 8.65 12.86
N GLU A 505 -9.63 8.09 11.99
CA GLU A 505 -8.63 7.11 12.39
C GLU A 505 -7.24 7.75 12.52
N SER A 506 -6.73 7.76 13.76
CA SER A 506 -5.44 8.34 14.12
C SER A 506 -4.28 7.49 13.60
N GLY A 507 -3.29 8.14 13.01
CA GLY A 507 -1.97 7.60 12.71
C GLY A 507 -0.94 8.22 13.65
N ARG A 508 0.25 7.60 13.73
CA ARG A 508 1.34 8.06 14.57
C ARG A 508 2.59 8.28 13.75
N LEU A 509 3.29 9.39 13.99
CA LEU A 509 4.59 9.70 13.37
C LEU A 509 5.56 10.18 14.45
N LEU A 510 6.78 9.63 14.47
CA LEU A 510 7.83 10.15 15.33
C LEU A 510 8.66 11.20 14.57
N ILE A 511 8.93 12.32 15.23
CA ILE A 511 9.73 13.41 14.68
C ILE A 511 10.63 14.01 15.76
N GLU A 512 11.76 14.58 15.36
CA GLU A 512 12.64 15.32 16.25
C GLU A 512 12.37 16.82 16.19
N VAL A 513 12.07 17.43 17.33
CA VAL A 513 11.77 18.86 17.43
C VAL A 513 12.76 19.54 18.39
N ASP A 514 13.35 20.63 17.93
CA ASP A 514 14.29 21.47 18.69
C ASP A 514 13.54 22.52 19.53
N GLY A 515 14.22 23.08 20.55
CA GLY A 515 13.75 24.25 21.30
C GLY A 515 13.19 23.95 22.70
N PHE A 516 13.22 22.70 23.16
CA PHE A 516 12.82 22.36 24.52
C PHE A 516 13.81 22.89 25.56
N THR A 517 13.28 23.28 26.72
CA THR A 517 14.04 23.62 27.92
C THR A 517 13.71 22.62 29.03
N ARG A 518 14.69 22.27 29.86
CA ARG A 518 14.49 21.34 30.98
C ARG A 518 13.51 21.96 31.98
N GLY A 519 12.52 21.17 32.39
CA GLY A 519 11.50 21.54 33.35
C GLY A 519 10.13 21.69 32.71
N ALA A 520 9.18 22.23 33.48
CA ALA A 520 7.85 22.59 33.01
C ALA A 520 7.86 24.00 32.40
N GLY A 521 6.85 24.29 31.58
CA GLY A 521 6.66 25.62 30.99
C GLY A 521 7.01 25.71 29.51
N ASN A 522 7.33 24.59 28.87
CA ASN A 522 7.47 24.58 27.41
C ASN A 522 6.09 24.77 26.77
N ALA A 523 6.06 25.48 25.64
CA ALA A 523 4.88 25.62 24.80
C ALA A 523 5.16 25.02 23.42
N VAL A 524 4.39 24.00 23.03
CA VAL A 524 4.51 23.37 21.71
C VAL A 524 3.36 23.86 20.84
N THR A 525 3.69 24.44 19.70
CA THR A 525 2.71 24.99 18.75
C THR A 525 2.77 24.24 17.44
N PHE A 526 1.61 23.79 16.98
CA PHE A 526 1.41 23.23 15.65
C PHE A 526 0.59 24.23 14.84
N ALA A 527 1.02 24.56 13.62
CA ALA A 527 0.37 25.57 12.79
C ALA A 527 0.21 25.12 11.34
N GLY A 528 -0.89 25.55 10.71
CA GLY A 528 -1.11 25.27 9.30
C GLY A 528 -0.10 26.00 8.40
N VAL A 529 0.09 25.48 7.18
CA VAL A 529 1.08 26.02 6.22
C VAL A 529 0.39 26.50 4.96
N GLY A 530 0.56 27.79 4.65
CA GLY A 530 0.00 28.39 3.43
C GLY A 530 -1.53 28.30 3.39
N ASN A 531 -2.09 28.08 2.20
CA ASN A 531 -3.54 28.06 1.98
C ASN A 531 -4.18 26.65 2.09
N SER A 532 -3.35 25.61 2.19
CA SER A 532 -3.80 24.22 2.30
C SER A 532 -4.15 23.87 3.74
N TYR A 533 -4.98 22.84 3.91
CA TYR A 533 -5.23 22.28 5.22
C TYR A 533 -4.03 21.47 5.73
N ALA A 534 -3.71 21.64 7.01
CA ALA A 534 -2.86 20.74 7.77
C ALA A 534 -3.62 19.44 8.13
N PRO A 535 -2.92 18.37 8.55
CA PRO A 535 -3.55 17.25 9.22
C PRO A 535 -4.27 17.73 10.50
N ASP A 536 -5.27 16.96 10.93
CA ASP A 536 -5.87 17.20 12.24
C ASP A 536 -4.91 16.68 13.33
N VAL A 537 -4.82 17.39 14.45
CA VAL A 537 -3.96 17.04 15.59
C VAL A 537 -4.78 16.34 16.65
N VAL A 538 -4.44 15.08 16.97
CA VAL A 538 -5.11 14.33 18.04
C VAL A 538 -4.39 14.56 19.37
N GLY A 539 -3.06 14.60 19.33
CA GLY A 539 -2.23 14.85 20.50
C GLY A 539 -0.79 14.45 20.24
N PHE A 540 0.05 14.57 21.27
CA PHE A 540 1.43 14.14 21.20
C PHE A 540 1.99 13.81 22.58
N GLU A 541 3.15 13.18 22.60
CA GLU A 541 3.95 12.96 23.80
C GLU A 541 5.44 13.17 23.52
N LEU A 542 6.18 13.50 24.58
CA LEU A 542 7.65 13.54 24.57
C LEU A 542 8.17 12.15 24.93
N LEU A 543 9.14 11.66 24.15
CA LEU A 543 9.79 10.38 24.35
C LEU A 543 11.23 10.63 24.80
N GLU A 544 11.50 10.43 26.09
CA GLU A 544 12.78 10.76 26.76
C GLU A 544 13.37 9.63 27.61
#